data_AF-A0A9D8R7W7-F1
#
_entry.id   AF-A0A9D8R7W7-F1
#
_cell.length_a   1.000
_cell.length_b   1.000
_cell.length_c   1.000
_cell.angle_alpha   90.00
_cell.angle_beta   90.00
_cell.angle_gamma   90.00
#
_symmetry.space_group_name_H-M   'P 1'
#
loop_
_entity.id
_entity.type
_entity.pdbx_description
1 polymer ?
#
loop_
_entity_poly.entity_id
_entity_poly.type
_entity_poly.pdbx_seq_one_letter_code
_entity_poly.pdbx_strand_id
1 'polypeptide(L)'
;DTLPPKLYEGYFGVWPSLTVGSGLNRTPTGMFIEPGSPLLNYYDFGGDMYIDSVYHNGGGFTMPQDMERTPGAEVLLRYDYEKKKMHNQISAWAWKENAATGRVVLCGSHPEGVTSGERLHLFSAFLKYAMDGNGAPKLKATLKMGEARKMDRCTHDNMPSYTRIGDRQYHHYTVEVPSGLDSLKISLKSVKGWADYDLYVAASYDGFAFLDKAEYEDISLGVDKVLAIPSPKPGKLYISVFCGTTVDAVETKYGTRYEGRVEVLNGVPYIIEVK
;
A
#
# COMPACT_ATOMS: atom_id res chain seq x y z
N ASP A 1 24.72 -36.32 6.10
CA ASP A 1 24.56 -35.29 5.05
C ASP A 1 23.62 -34.17 5.49
N THR A 2 24.14 -33.25 6.30
CA THR A 2 23.40 -32.09 6.80
C THR A 2 24.16 -30.84 6.42
N LEU A 3 24.07 -30.46 5.14
CA LEU A 3 24.30 -29.06 4.81
C LEU A 3 23.22 -28.24 5.54
N PRO A 4 23.60 -27.14 6.21
CA PRO A 4 22.61 -26.24 6.80
C PRO A 4 21.63 -25.80 5.71
N PRO A 5 20.34 -25.59 6.04
CA PRO A 5 19.37 -25.09 5.08
C PRO A 5 19.94 -23.84 4.41
N LYS A 6 20.02 -23.86 3.08
CA LYS A 6 20.49 -22.70 2.31
C LYS A 6 19.50 -21.56 2.57
N LEU A 7 19.96 -20.54 3.30
CA LEU A 7 19.18 -19.33 3.54
C LEU A 7 18.79 -18.74 2.19
N TYR A 8 17.50 -18.49 2.01
CA TYR A 8 16.97 -17.94 0.78
C TYR A 8 16.63 -16.47 1.03
N GLU A 9 17.23 -15.57 0.25
CA GLU A 9 16.95 -14.13 0.29
C GLU A 9 15.62 -13.78 -0.38
N GLY A 10 14.78 -14.77 -0.73
CA GLY A 10 13.60 -14.58 -1.59
C GLY A 10 12.54 -13.59 -1.08
N TYR A 11 12.61 -13.21 0.20
CA TYR A 11 11.75 -12.21 0.82
C TYR A 11 12.52 -11.10 1.54
N PHE A 12 13.84 -11.04 1.33
CA PHE A 12 14.72 -10.09 1.99
C PHE A 12 14.38 -8.66 1.55
N GLY A 13 14.21 -7.75 2.52
CA GLY A 13 13.79 -6.36 2.29
C GLY A 13 12.28 -6.09 2.41
N VAL A 14 11.44 -7.13 2.48
CA VAL A 14 9.98 -7.00 2.69
C VAL A 14 9.53 -7.66 4.00
N TRP A 15 10.27 -8.67 4.46
CA TRP A 15 10.07 -9.38 5.73
C TRP A 15 11.38 -9.38 6.53
N PRO A 16 11.35 -9.10 7.85
CA PRO A 16 12.56 -8.87 8.64
C PRO A 16 13.25 -10.16 9.12
N SER A 17 12.75 -11.34 8.76
CA SER A 17 13.27 -12.62 9.26
C SER A 17 13.61 -13.61 8.14
N LEU A 18 14.06 -14.80 8.51
CA LEU A 18 14.62 -15.77 7.57
C LEU A 18 13.54 -16.65 6.92
N THR A 19 13.87 -17.12 5.72
CA THR A 19 13.11 -18.13 5.00
C THR A 19 14.04 -19.22 4.47
N VAL A 20 13.47 -20.41 4.29
CA VAL A 20 14.17 -21.60 3.82
C VAL A 20 13.55 -22.03 2.49
N GLY A 21 14.39 -22.31 1.49
CA GLY A 21 13.92 -22.83 0.21
C GLY A 21 13.29 -24.21 0.35
N SER A 22 12.17 -24.46 -0.32
CA SER A 22 11.50 -25.77 -0.32
C SER A 22 12.32 -26.87 -1.00
N GLY A 23 13.14 -26.50 -1.99
CA GLY A 23 13.81 -27.45 -2.88
C GLY A 23 12.82 -28.28 -3.72
N LEU A 24 11.63 -27.74 -3.97
CA LEU A 24 10.57 -28.32 -4.79
C LEU A 24 10.27 -27.39 -5.97
N ASN A 25 10.15 -27.93 -7.18
CA ASN A 25 9.93 -27.16 -8.40
C ASN A 25 8.79 -27.76 -9.23
N ARG A 26 8.00 -26.91 -9.89
CA ARG A 26 6.95 -27.28 -10.86
C ARG A 26 6.01 -28.41 -10.40
N THR A 27 5.61 -28.37 -9.14
CA THR A 27 4.84 -29.46 -8.50
C THR A 27 3.67 -28.87 -7.74
N PRO A 28 2.46 -29.47 -7.79
CA PRO A 28 1.37 -29.08 -6.90
C PRO A 28 1.67 -29.44 -5.45
N THR A 29 1.30 -28.57 -4.52
CA THR A 29 1.35 -28.83 -3.06
C THR A 29 0.00 -28.60 -2.44
N GLY A 30 -0.35 -29.43 -1.45
CA GLY A 30 -1.47 -29.15 -0.57
C GLY A 30 -1.10 -28.12 0.50
N MET A 31 -2.10 -27.48 1.09
CA MET A 31 -1.92 -26.51 2.16
C MET A 31 -2.98 -26.70 3.25
N PHE A 32 -2.54 -26.87 4.48
CA PHE A 32 -3.38 -26.76 5.66
C PHE A 32 -3.60 -25.29 5.99
N ILE A 33 -4.84 -24.91 6.24
CA ILE A 33 -5.18 -23.59 6.76
C ILE A 33 -4.97 -23.61 8.27
N GLU A 34 -4.25 -22.62 8.81
CA GLU A 34 -4.03 -22.57 10.27
C GLU A 34 -5.38 -22.35 10.98
N PRO A 35 -5.69 -23.09 12.05
CA PRO A 35 -6.85 -22.80 12.88
C PRO A 35 -6.84 -21.34 13.37
N GLY A 36 -7.93 -20.62 13.12
CA GLY A 36 -8.02 -19.18 13.42
C GLY A 36 -7.32 -18.27 12.43
N SER A 37 -6.86 -18.78 11.28
CA SER A 37 -6.31 -17.97 10.19
C SER A 37 -7.29 -16.87 9.78
N PRO A 38 -6.84 -15.61 9.67
CA PRO A 38 -7.69 -14.48 9.27
C PRO A 38 -8.24 -14.62 7.84
N LEU A 39 -7.68 -15.52 7.03
CA LEU A 39 -8.18 -15.81 5.69
C LEU A 39 -9.61 -16.36 5.70
N LEU A 40 -10.01 -17.02 6.80
CA LEU A 40 -11.36 -17.57 6.98
C LEU A 40 -12.44 -16.50 7.08
N ASN A 41 -12.08 -15.23 7.31
CA ASN A 41 -13.02 -14.11 7.25
C ASN A 41 -13.49 -13.81 5.82
N TYR A 42 -12.79 -14.31 4.80
CA TYR A 42 -13.09 -14.02 3.40
C TYR A 42 -13.70 -15.20 2.66
N TYR A 43 -13.28 -16.42 2.99
CA TYR A 43 -13.72 -17.67 2.35
C TYR A 43 -13.67 -18.84 3.34
N ASP A 44 -14.53 -19.83 3.15
CA ASP A 44 -14.59 -21.04 3.98
C ASP A 44 -13.66 -22.17 3.50
N PHE A 45 -13.15 -22.06 2.26
CA PHE A 45 -12.29 -23.07 1.61
C PHE A 45 -12.85 -24.48 1.75
N GLY A 46 -14.12 -24.66 1.41
CA GLY A 46 -14.78 -25.98 1.46
C GLY A 46 -15.09 -26.47 2.88
N GLY A 47 -14.68 -25.74 3.92
CA GLY A 47 -14.92 -26.06 5.32
C GLY A 47 -14.05 -27.19 5.88
N ASP A 48 -13.10 -27.72 5.11
CA ASP A 48 -12.21 -28.81 5.51
C ASP A 48 -10.82 -28.32 5.98
N MET A 49 -10.61 -27.01 5.98
CA MET A 49 -9.36 -26.36 6.38
C MET A 49 -8.17 -26.75 5.48
N TYR A 50 -8.44 -27.12 4.23
CA TYR A 50 -7.43 -27.59 3.29
C TYR A 50 -7.59 -26.93 1.92
N ILE A 51 -6.47 -26.76 1.23
CA ILE A 51 -6.46 -26.29 -0.16
C ILE A 51 -5.51 -27.19 -0.92
N ASP A 52 -6.05 -27.97 -1.86
CA ASP A 52 -5.26 -28.87 -2.67
C ASP A 52 -4.62 -28.18 -3.89
N SER A 53 -3.56 -28.80 -4.41
CA SER A 53 -3.06 -28.58 -5.76
C SER A 53 -2.65 -27.13 -6.07
N VAL A 54 -2.10 -26.41 -5.09
CA VAL A 54 -1.51 -25.08 -5.27
C VAL A 54 -0.17 -25.23 -6.00
N TYR A 55 0.03 -24.52 -7.11
CA TYR A 55 1.24 -24.66 -7.91
C TYR A 55 2.47 -24.17 -7.14
N HIS A 56 3.53 -24.98 -7.06
CA HIS A 56 4.76 -24.62 -6.35
C HIS A 56 5.96 -24.67 -7.28
N ASN A 57 6.79 -23.62 -7.26
CA ASN A 57 7.97 -23.52 -8.10
C ASN A 57 9.15 -22.80 -7.41
N GLY A 58 9.80 -23.50 -6.48
CA GLY A 58 11.06 -23.05 -5.87
C GLY A 58 10.89 -22.02 -4.76
N GLY A 59 9.66 -21.76 -4.31
CA GLY A 59 9.41 -20.82 -3.23
C GLY A 59 9.82 -21.35 -1.85
N GLY A 60 9.69 -20.49 -0.83
CA GLY A 60 10.18 -20.77 0.52
C GLY A 60 9.11 -21.24 1.51
N PHE A 61 9.56 -21.46 2.74
CA PHE A 61 8.75 -21.47 3.96
C PHE A 61 9.49 -20.70 5.05
N THR A 62 8.77 -20.30 6.09
CA THR A 62 9.38 -19.78 7.32
C THR A 62 9.26 -20.81 8.45
N MET A 63 10.15 -20.71 9.43
CA MET A 63 10.18 -21.61 10.58
C MET A 63 9.45 -20.97 11.77
N PRO A 64 8.84 -21.76 12.68
CA PRO A 64 8.17 -21.21 13.86
C PRO A 64 9.03 -20.23 14.69
N GLN A 65 10.30 -20.56 14.90
CA GLN A 65 11.26 -19.70 15.60
C GLN A 65 11.48 -18.32 14.94
N ASP A 66 11.29 -18.21 13.63
CA ASP A 66 11.44 -16.95 12.89
C ASP A 66 10.18 -16.09 13.00
N MET A 67 9.00 -16.72 13.15
CA MET A 67 7.74 -16.04 13.48
C MET A 67 7.76 -15.51 14.91
N GLU A 68 8.20 -16.31 15.89
CA GLU A 68 8.30 -15.90 17.29
C GLU A 68 9.21 -14.69 17.50
N ARG A 69 10.26 -14.57 16.67
CA ARG A 69 11.19 -13.44 16.68
C ARG A 69 10.67 -12.20 15.95
N THR A 70 9.54 -12.29 15.28
CA THR A 70 8.97 -11.20 14.47
C THR A 70 7.62 -10.78 15.02
N PRO A 71 7.58 -9.80 15.94
CA PRO A 71 6.33 -9.28 16.47
C PRO A 71 5.37 -8.83 15.35
N GLY A 72 4.09 -9.17 15.52
CA GLY A 72 3.04 -8.86 14.54
C GLY A 72 3.02 -9.79 13.30
N ALA A 73 3.80 -10.87 13.32
CA ALA A 73 3.72 -11.91 12.30
C ALA A 73 2.63 -12.93 12.60
N GLU A 74 1.95 -13.40 11.57
CA GLU A 74 0.80 -14.28 11.67
C GLU A 74 0.98 -15.48 10.73
N VAL A 75 0.80 -16.69 11.25
CA VAL A 75 0.80 -17.91 10.44
C VAL A 75 -0.56 -18.01 9.74
N LEU A 76 -0.54 -18.17 8.42
CA LEU A 76 -1.77 -18.29 7.64
C LEU A 76 -2.02 -19.74 7.21
N LEU A 77 -0.98 -20.39 6.69
CA LEU A 77 -1.04 -21.72 6.08
C LEU A 77 0.23 -22.54 6.39
N ARG A 78 0.11 -23.86 6.30
CA ARG A 78 1.23 -24.82 6.34
C ARG A 78 1.22 -25.74 5.14
N TYR A 79 2.39 -26.20 4.72
CA TYR A 79 2.50 -27.16 3.62
C TYR A 79 2.02 -28.56 4.00
N ASP A 80 1.28 -29.17 3.09
CA ASP A 80 1.06 -30.61 3.05
C ASP A 80 1.91 -31.25 1.94
N TYR A 81 3.04 -31.84 2.33
CA TYR A 81 3.98 -32.47 1.41
C TYR A 81 4.98 -33.39 2.14
N GLU A 82 4.50 -34.53 2.66
CA GLU A 82 5.25 -35.45 3.54
C GLU A 82 6.67 -35.83 3.07
N LYS A 83 6.92 -35.83 1.76
CA LYS A 83 8.19 -36.25 1.15
C LYS A 83 9.34 -35.24 1.32
N LYS A 84 9.10 -34.06 1.91
CA LYS A 84 10.10 -32.99 2.05
C LYS A 84 10.02 -32.36 3.44
N LYS A 85 11.14 -31.75 3.86
CA LYS A 85 11.25 -30.99 5.12
C LYS A 85 10.27 -29.83 5.25
N MET A 86 9.70 -29.36 4.15
CA MET A 86 8.70 -28.30 4.14
C MET A 86 7.35 -28.74 4.72
N HIS A 87 7.07 -30.05 4.83
CA HIS A 87 5.81 -30.53 5.40
C HIS A 87 5.58 -29.95 6.81
N ASN A 88 4.36 -29.48 7.05
CA ASN A 88 3.91 -28.77 8.26
C ASN A 88 4.67 -27.47 8.59
N GLN A 89 5.58 -27.04 7.71
CA GLN A 89 6.22 -25.72 7.81
C GLN A 89 5.30 -24.64 7.23
N ILE A 90 5.55 -23.40 7.63
CA ILE A 90 4.68 -22.26 7.34
C ILE A 90 4.83 -21.89 5.86
N SER A 91 3.79 -22.18 5.08
CA SER A 91 3.77 -21.98 3.62
C SER A 91 3.31 -20.59 3.23
N ALA A 92 2.51 -19.95 4.09
CA ALA A 92 2.12 -18.56 3.95
C ALA A 92 2.01 -17.88 5.33
N TRP A 93 2.41 -16.62 5.37
CA TRP A 93 2.37 -15.79 6.57
C TRP A 93 2.07 -14.34 6.21
N ALA A 94 1.56 -13.60 7.18
CA ALA A 94 1.37 -12.17 7.07
C ALA A 94 2.23 -11.42 8.10
N TRP A 95 2.54 -10.17 7.78
CA TRP A 95 3.25 -9.29 8.69
C TRP A 95 2.86 -7.85 8.50
N LYS A 96 2.72 -7.14 9.61
CA LYS A 96 2.53 -5.69 9.63
C LYS A 96 3.40 -5.11 10.73
N GLU A 97 4.36 -4.28 10.34
CA GLU A 97 5.32 -3.69 11.30
C GLU A 97 4.62 -2.81 12.35
N ASN A 98 3.68 -1.97 11.91
CA ASN A 98 2.92 -1.09 12.80
C ASN A 98 1.63 -0.60 12.10
N ALA A 99 0.79 0.13 12.82
CA ALA A 99 -0.46 0.67 12.30
C ALA A 99 -0.30 1.59 11.08
N ALA A 100 0.90 2.11 10.84
CA ALA A 100 1.19 3.11 9.84
C ALA A 100 1.90 2.55 8.59
N THR A 101 2.10 1.24 8.52
CA THR A 101 2.62 0.51 7.34
C THR A 101 1.55 -0.40 6.77
N GLY A 102 1.69 -0.79 5.50
CA GLY A 102 0.82 -1.81 4.90
C GLY A 102 1.20 -3.21 5.39
N ARG A 103 0.21 -4.10 5.46
CA ARG A 103 0.45 -5.53 5.68
C ARG A 103 1.03 -6.16 4.43
N VAL A 104 2.05 -6.99 4.62
CA VAL A 104 2.56 -7.89 3.58
C VAL A 104 1.99 -9.29 3.82
N VAL A 105 1.61 -9.97 2.73
CA VAL A 105 1.20 -11.37 2.75
C VAL A 105 2.14 -12.12 1.83
N LEU A 106 2.79 -13.14 2.37
CA LEU A 106 3.88 -13.86 1.74
C LEU A 106 3.46 -15.32 1.60
N CYS A 107 3.69 -15.90 0.43
CA CYS A 107 3.39 -17.30 0.14
C CYS A 107 4.55 -17.91 -0.64
N GLY A 108 4.92 -19.14 -0.28
CA GLY A 108 5.94 -19.90 -0.99
C GLY A 108 5.42 -20.62 -2.24
N SER A 109 4.13 -20.50 -2.56
CA SER A 109 3.53 -21.11 -3.75
C SER A 109 2.75 -20.07 -4.55
N HIS A 110 2.22 -20.49 -5.69
CA HIS A 110 1.65 -19.64 -6.73
C HIS A 110 0.15 -19.91 -6.91
N PRO A 111 -0.72 -19.33 -6.07
CA PRO A 111 -2.17 -19.46 -6.23
C PRO A 111 -2.73 -18.60 -7.39
N GLU A 112 -1.95 -17.66 -7.93
CA GLU A 112 -2.40 -16.64 -8.90
C GLU A 112 -2.80 -17.18 -10.29
N GLY A 113 -2.36 -18.39 -10.65
CA GLY A 113 -2.54 -18.95 -12.00
C GLY A 113 -3.90 -19.59 -12.27
N VAL A 114 -4.87 -19.48 -11.35
CA VAL A 114 -6.14 -20.21 -11.41
C VAL A 114 -7.32 -19.23 -11.44
N THR A 115 -8.31 -19.49 -12.28
CA THR A 115 -9.46 -18.60 -12.52
C THR A 115 -10.75 -19.03 -11.81
N SER A 116 -10.73 -20.08 -10.99
CA SER A 116 -11.88 -20.56 -10.22
C SER A 116 -11.47 -21.45 -9.04
N GLY A 117 -12.42 -21.72 -8.14
CA GLY A 117 -12.26 -22.62 -7.00
C GLY A 117 -11.38 -22.07 -5.87
N GLU A 118 -11.03 -22.94 -4.93
CA GLU A 118 -10.35 -22.57 -3.68
C GLU A 118 -8.99 -21.94 -3.88
N ARG A 119 -8.27 -22.28 -4.96
CA ARG A 119 -6.99 -21.64 -5.30
C ARG A 119 -7.14 -20.18 -5.71
N LEU A 120 -8.19 -19.85 -6.47
CA LEU A 120 -8.55 -18.46 -6.73
C LEU A 120 -9.00 -17.77 -5.44
N HIS A 121 -9.82 -18.43 -4.61
CA HIS A 121 -10.22 -17.89 -3.32
C HIS A 121 -9.01 -17.59 -2.44
N LEU A 122 -7.98 -18.43 -2.49
CA LEU A 122 -6.77 -18.24 -1.71
C LEU A 122 -6.02 -16.98 -2.14
N PHE A 123 -5.79 -16.83 -3.46
CA PHE A 123 -5.15 -15.62 -3.97
C PHE A 123 -5.99 -14.38 -3.66
N SER A 124 -7.32 -14.46 -3.82
CA SER A 124 -8.23 -13.37 -3.47
C SER A 124 -8.19 -13.02 -1.97
N ALA A 125 -8.14 -14.03 -1.09
CA ALA A 125 -8.04 -13.84 0.36
C ALA A 125 -6.73 -13.15 0.74
N PHE A 126 -5.60 -13.52 0.12
CA PHE A 126 -4.33 -12.84 0.32
C PHE A 126 -4.41 -11.36 -0.06
N LEU A 127 -5.00 -11.04 -1.22
CA LEU A 127 -5.17 -9.65 -1.66
C LEU A 127 -6.09 -8.87 -0.72
N LYS A 128 -7.24 -9.43 -0.36
CA LYS A 128 -8.19 -8.80 0.58
C LYS A 128 -7.54 -8.58 1.94
N TYR A 129 -6.82 -9.58 2.46
CA TYR A 129 -6.16 -9.46 3.75
C TYR A 129 -5.03 -8.43 3.75
N ALA A 130 -4.28 -8.32 2.65
CA ALA A 130 -3.30 -7.26 2.46
C ALA A 130 -3.97 -5.87 2.42
N MET A 131 -5.06 -5.71 1.66
CA MET A 131 -5.81 -4.46 1.55
C MET A 131 -6.45 -4.01 2.88
N ASP A 132 -7.04 -4.93 3.64
CA ASP A 132 -7.56 -4.64 4.99
C ASP A 132 -6.44 -4.25 5.97
N GLY A 133 -5.21 -4.65 5.65
CA GLY A 133 -4.00 -4.33 6.39
C GLY A 133 -3.34 -3.03 6.02
N ASN A 134 -3.98 -2.16 5.23
CA ASN A 134 -3.43 -0.87 4.84
C ASN A 134 -2.97 -0.03 6.05
N GLY A 135 -1.93 0.77 5.83
CA GLY A 135 -1.41 1.69 6.82
C GLY A 135 -2.34 2.88 7.02
N ALA A 136 -2.43 3.38 8.25
CA ALA A 136 -3.15 4.62 8.53
C ALA A 136 -2.54 5.79 7.73
N PRO A 137 -3.37 6.70 7.19
CA PRO A 137 -2.88 7.89 6.51
C PRO A 137 -2.02 8.76 7.43
N LYS A 138 -1.05 9.44 6.85
CA LYS A 138 -0.07 10.28 7.57
C LYS A 138 -0.14 11.72 7.10
N LEU A 139 0.08 12.64 8.04
CA LEU A 139 0.29 14.04 7.71
C LEU A 139 1.70 14.23 7.12
N LYS A 140 1.74 14.95 6.01
CA LYS A 140 2.96 15.43 5.36
C LYS A 140 3.56 16.60 6.15
N ALA A 141 2.70 17.53 6.60
CA ALA A 141 3.07 18.66 7.45
C ALA A 141 1.84 19.37 8.04
N THR A 142 2.07 20.20 9.06
CA THR A 142 1.14 21.26 9.45
C THR A 142 1.51 22.55 8.70
N LEU A 143 0.56 23.11 7.96
CA LEU A 143 0.71 24.37 7.24
C LEU A 143 0.50 25.55 8.19
N LYS A 144 1.15 26.67 7.87
CA LYS A 144 0.96 27.94 8.56
C LYS A 144 0.22 28.90 7.63
N MET A 145 -0.72 29.64 8.21
CA MET A 145 -1.47 30.68 7.53
C MET A 145 -0.51 31.74 6.94
N GLY A 146 -0.70 32.09 5.67
CA GLY A 146 0.10 33.06 4.93
C GLY A 146 1.46 32.56 4.46
N GLU A 147 1.88 31.33 4.80
CA GLU A 147 3.16 30.77 4.37
C GLU A 147 3.00 29.77 3.22
N ALA A 148 3.60 30.07 2.08
CA ALA A 148 3.67 29.14 0.96
C ALA A 148 4.68 28.01 1.24
N ARG A 149 4.23 26.77 1.06
CA ARG A 149 5.07 25.57 1.15
C ARG A 149 5.30 24.98 -0.24
N LYS A 150 6.57 24.88 -0.64
CA LYS A 150 6.96 24.29 -1.92
C LYS A 150 7.29 22.80 -1.77
N MET A 151 6.64 21.96 -2.56
CA MET A 151 6.82 20.51 -2.62
C MET A 151 7.60 20.15 -3.88
N ASP A 152 8.92 20.33 -3.87
CA ASP A 152 9.77 20.22 -5.07
C ASP A 152 10.93 19.22 -4.96
N ARG A 153 11.05 18.50 -3.85
CA ARG A 153 12.15 17.54 -3.63
C ARG A 153 11.88 16.19 -4.30
N CYS A 154 12.93 15.57 -4.81
CA CYS A 154 12.92 14.21 -5.29
C CYS A 154 13.16 13.23 -4.12
N THR A 155 12.80 11.96 -4.28
CA THR A 155 13.02 10.94 -3.23
C THR A 155 14.50 10.81 -2.87
N HIS A 156 15.41 10.93 -3.85
CA HIS A 156 16.86 10.87 -3.63
C HIS A 156 17.44 12.07 -2.86
N ASP A 157 16.68 13.16 -2.71
CA ASP A 157 17.10 14.29 -1.88
C ASP A 157 17.02 13.97 -0.38
N ASN A 158 16.41 12.83 0.00
CA ASN A 158 16.20 12.39 1.38
C ASN A 158 15.47 13.44 2.26
N MET A 159 14.55 14.19 1.65
CA MET A 159 13.70 15.20 2.31
C MET A 159 12.20 14.86 2.17
N PRO A 160 11.72 13.75 2.80
CA PRO A 160 10.37 13.22 2.60
C PRO A 160 9.24 14.22 2.89
N SER A 161 9.47 15.20 3.76
CA SER A 161 8.51 16.25 4.12
C SER A 161 8.28 17.29 3.02
N TYR A 162 9.17 17.37 2.02
CA TYR A 162 9.08 18.29 0.88
C TYR A 162 9.06 17.56 -0.48
N THR A 163 8.99 16.22 -0.47
CA THR A 163 8.95 15.42 -1.70
C THR A 163 7.70 15.71 -2.52
N ARG A 164 7.85 15.74 -3.84
CA ARG A 164 6.77 15.87 -4.85
C ARG A 164 5.72 14.77 -4.72
N ILE A 165 4.53 14.99 -5.27
CA ILE A 165 3.42 14.02 -5.22
C ILE A 165 3.41 13.12 -6.45
N GLY A 166 3.43 11.80 -6.25
CA GLY A 166 3.44 10.82 -7.34
C GLY A 166 2.05 10.40 -7.83
N ASP A 167 2.06 9.49 -8.80
CA ASP A 167 0.88 8.86 -9.42
C ASP A 167 -0.18 8.42 -8.39
N ARG A 168 -1.40 8.99 -8.48
CA ARG A 168 -2.55 8.71 -7.60
C ARG A 168 -2.24 8.78 -6.10
N GLN A 169 -1.21 9.52 -5.70
CA GLN A 169 -0.86 9.68 -4.30
C GLN A 169 -1.69 10.81 -3.66
N TYR A 170 -1.80 10.74 -2.34
CA TYR A 170 -2.28 11.82 -1.50
C TYR A 170 -1.13 12.41 -0.70
N HIS A 171 -1.08 13.74 -0.62
CA HIS A 171 -0.40 14.45 0.46
C HIS A 171 -1.46 15.05 1.38
N HIS A 172 -1.41 14.71 2.66
CA HIS A 172 -2.30 15.29 3.65
C HIS A 172 -1.58 16.34 4.50
N TYR A 173 -2.28 17.41 4.80
CA TYR A 173 -1.82 18.52 5.61
C TYR A 173 -2.87 18.87 6.65
N THR A 174 -2.47 19.63 7.66
CA THR A 174 -3.41 20.29 8.58
C THR A 174 -3.08 21.76 8.71
N VAL A 175 -4.07 22.59 9.00
CA VAL A 175 -3.90 24.00 9.36
C VAL A 175 -4.81 24.32 10.53
N GLU A 176 -4.37 25.21 11.41
CA GLU A 176 -5.22 25.73 12.49
C GLU A 176 -5.96 26.96 11.98
N VAL A 177 -7.29 26.87 11.94
CA VAL A 177 -8.17 27.96 11.49
C VAL A 177 -8.51 28.85 12.70
N PRO A 178 -8.18 30.16 12.67
CA PRO A 178 -8.52 31.07 13.75
C PRO A 178 -10.02 31.36 13.80
N SER A 179 -10.50 31.84 14.95
CA SER A 179 -11.88 32.32 15.09
C SER A 179 -12.12 33.62 14.35
N GLY A 180 -13.35 33.80 13.85
CA GLY A 180 -13.79 35.06 13.24
C GLY A 180 -13.22 35.35 11.85
N LEU A 181 -12.70 34.34 11.15
CA LEU A 181 -12.28 34.49 9.76
C LEU A 181 -13.51 34.54 8.84
N ASP A 182 -13.59 35.51 7.93
CA ASP A 182 -14.70 35.61 6.97
C ASP A 182 -14.54 34.62 5.80
N SER A 183 -13.30 34.32 5.41
CA SER A 183 -13.02 33.38 4.33
C SER A 183 -11.60 32.83 4.44
N LEU A 184 -11.46 31.50 4.29
CA LEU A 184 -10.20 30.79 4.14
C LEU A 184 -9.98 30.47 2.67
N LYS A 185 -8.77 30.64 2.16
CA LYS A 185 -8.38 30.25 0.80
C LYS A 185 -7.21 29.29 0.85
N ILE A 186 -7.41 28.10 0.29
CA ILE A 186 -6.36 27.12 0.05
C ILE A 186 -6.00 27.22 -1.43
N SER A 187 -4.74 27.54 -1.72
CA SER A 187 -4.27 27.68 -3.09
C SER A 187 -3.21 26.67 -3.44
N LEU A 188 -3.31 26.12 -4.64
CA LEU A 188 -2.25 25.35 -5.30
C LEU A 188 -1.70 26.17 -6.45
N LYS A 189 -0.37 26.11 -6.63
CA LYS A 189 0.30 26.70 -7.79
C LYS A 189 1.27 25.71 -8.40
N SER A 190 1.27 25.67 -9.71
CA SER A 190 2.21 24.95 -10.54
C SER A 190 3.62 25.50 -10.37
N VAL A 191 4.60 24.60 -10.47
CA VAL A 191 5.98 24.99 -10.71
C VAL A 191 6.20 25.08 -12.23
N LYS A 192 7.05 26.01 -12.67
CA LYS A 192 7.36 26.21 -14.11
C LYS A 192 7.63 24.87 -14.80
N GLY A 193 6.90 24.60 -15.89
CA GLY A 193 6.98 23.36 -16.68
C GLY A 193 6.02 22.25 -16.23
N TRP A 194 5.19 22.48 -15.21
CA TRP A 194 4.27 21.48 -14.64
C TRP A 194 2.81 21.96 -14.58
N ALA A 195 2.44 22.95 -15.39
CA ALA A 195 1.06 23.46 -15.41
C ALA A 195 0.07 22.46 -16.03
N ASP A 196 0.54 21.61 -16.96
CA ASP A 196 -0.29 20.66 -17.73
C ASP A 196 -0.55 19.34 -16.99
N TYR A 197 -0.55 19.37 -15.65
CA TYR A 197 -0.88 18.25 -14.78
C TYR A 197 -2.14 18.59 -13.98
N ASP A 198 -2.82 17.57 -13.48
CA ASP A 198 -4.03 17.67 -12.69
C ASP A 198 -3.70 17.31 -11.24
N LEU A 199 -3.81 18.28 -10.36
CA LEU A 199 -3.79 18.06 -8.91
C LEU A 199 -5.14 18.47 -8.36
N TYR A 200 -5.75 17.68 -7.49
CA TYR A 200 -7.00 18.07 -6.82
C TYR A 200 -6.70 18.50 -5.40
N VAL A 201 -7.51 19.42 -4.87
CA VAL A 201 -7.42 19.87 -3.48
C VAL A 201 -8.75 19.62 -2.78
N ALA A 202 -8.68 19.10 -1.57
CA ALA A 202 -9.85 18.82 -0.75
C ALA A 202 -9.60 19.20 0.71
N ALA A 203 -10.66 19.48 1.46
CA ALA A 203 -10.59 19.84 2.87
C ALA A 203 -11.76 19.27 3.68
N SER A 204 -11.52 18.98 4.96
CA SER A 204 -12.51 18.46 5.91
C SER A 204 -12.12 18.79 7.34
N TYR A 205 -13.11 19.02 8.20
CA TYR A 205 -12.91 19.16 9.65
C TYR A 205 -12.97 17.81 10.38
N ASP A 206 -13.53 16.78 9.76
CA ASP A 206 -13.76 15.45 10.37
C ASP A 206 -12.62 14.45 10.10
N GLY A 207 -11.43 14.94 9.77
CA GLY A 207 -10.23 14.13 9.57
C GLY A 207 -9.70 14.16 8.14
N PHE A 208 -8.95 13.13 7.76
CA PHE A 208 -8.24 13.11 6.46
C PHE A 208 -9.21 13.27 5.27
N ALA A 209 -9.04 14.37 4.54
CA ALA A 209 -9.91 14.77 3.43
C ALA A 209 -9.62 13.94 2.16
N PHE A 210 -10.00 12.67 2.13
CA PHE A 210 -10.07 11.92 0.87
C PHE A 210 -11.19 12.49 -0.02
N LEU A 211 -11.04 12.40 -1.34
CA LEU A 211 -11.99 13.03 -2.27
C LEU A 211 -13.44 12.57 -2.06
N ASP A 212 -13.66 11.30 -1.72
CA ASP A 212 -14.98 10.74 -1.44
C ASP A 212 -15.58 11.12 -0.06
N LYS A 213 -14.80 11.82 0.78
CA LYS A 213 -15.15 12.17 2.17
C LYS A 213 -15.00 13.65 2.49
N ALA A 214 -14.47 14.44 1.55
CA ALA A 214 -14.18 15.84 1.77
C ALA A 214 -15.46 16.68 1.89
N GLU A 215 -15.42 17.72 2.70
CA GLU A 215 -16.51 18.70 2.81
C GLU A 215 -16.41 19.76 1.71
N TYR A 216 -15.18 20.06 1.29
CA TYR A 216 -14.86 21.06 0.28
C TYR A 216 -13.84 20.47 -0.68
N GLU A 217 -14.01 20.69 -1.98
CA GLU A 217 -13.07 20.19 -2.98
C GLU A 217 -13.03 21.08 -4.23
N ASP A 218 -11.89 21.05 -4.90
CA ASP A 218 -11.71 21.51 -6.27
C ASP A 218 -10.98 20.42 -7.06
N ILE A 219 -11.76 19.69 -7.86
CA ILE A 219 -11.33 18.60 -8.73
C ILE A 219 -11.27 19.01 -10.21
N SER A 220 -11.33 20.31 -10.51
CA SER A 220 -11.20 20.78 -11.90
C SER A 220 -9.81 20.40 -12.47
N LEU A 221 -9.66 20.44 -13.79
CA LEU A 221 -8.38 20.13 -14.43
C LEU A 221 -7.33 21.23 -14.15
N GLY A 222 -6.06 20.87 -14.23
CA GLY A 222 -4.92 21.75 -13.98
C GLY A 222 -4.44 21.76 -12.52
N VAL A 223 -3.21 22.23 -12.32
CA VAL A 223 -2.57 22.32 -10.99
C VAL A 223 -3.00 23.58 -10.22
N ASP A 224 -3.18 24.70 -10.93
CA ASP A 224 -3.46 25.98 -10.30
C ASP A 224 -4.90 26.00 -9.77
N LYS A 225 -5.05 26.14 -8.45
CA LYS A 225 -6.35 26.05 -7.76
C LYS A 225 -6.50 27.09 -6.68
N VAL A 226 -7.75 27.47 -6.43
CA VAL A 226 -8.14 28.28 -5.27
C VAL A 226 -9.44 27.72 -4.72
N LEU A 227 -9.34 26.94 -3.64
CA LEU A 227 -10.48 26.47 -2.88
C LEU A 227 -10.80 27.49 -1.78
N ALA A 228 -11.97 28.13 -1.87
CA ALA A 228 -12.43 29.12 -0.90
C ALA A 228 -13.48 28.51 0.03
N ILE A 229 -13.27 28.63 1.34
CA ILE A 229 -14.21 28.21 2.38
C ILE A 229 -14.76 29.49 3.03
N PRO A 230 -16.04 29.84 2.80
CA PRO A 230 -16.65 30.99 3.44
C PRO A 230 -16.96 30.68 4.92
N SER A 231 -16.75 31.67 5.78
CA SER A 231 -17.03 31.60 7.23
C SER A 231 -16.57 30.27 7.87
N PRO A 232 -15.29 29.90 7.73
CA PRO A 232 -14.78 28.62 8.18
C PRO A 232 -14.92 28.47 9.71
N LYS A 233 -15.15 27.24 10.17
CA LYS A 233 -15.17 26.92 11.59
C LYS A 233 -13.76 27.09 12.17
N PRO A 234 -13.61 27.65 13.39
CA PRO A 234 -12.33 27.64 14.08
C PRO A 234 -11.91 26.21 14.41
N GLY A 235 -10.61 25.97 14.45
CA GLY A 235 -10.04 24.67 14.81
C GLY A 235 -9.20 24.05 13.69
N LYS A 236 -8.85 22.78 13.90
CA LYS A 236 -8.02 22.01 12.99
C LYS A 236 -8.78 21.64 11.72
N LEU A 237 -8.31 22.14 10.58
CA LEU A 237 -8.76 21.73 9.25
C LEU A 237 -7.74 20.78 8.63
N TYR A 238 -8.21 19.66 8.09
CA TYR A 238 -7.41 18.74 7.30
C TYR A 238 -7.54 19.11 5.82
N ILE A 239 -6.42 19.09 5.11
CA ILE A 239 -6.32 19.43 3.69
C ILE A 239 -5.65 18.25 2.99
N SER A 240 -6.09 17.89 1.80
CA SER A 240 -5.39 16.95 0.94
C SER A 240 -5.07 17.57 -0.40
N VAL A 241 -3.96 17.12 -0.98
CA VAL A 241 -3.64 17.27 -2.39
C VAL A 241 -3.58 15.88 -2.97
N PHE A 242 -4.29 15.64 -4.06
CA PHE A 242 -4.30 14.37 -4.79
C PHE A 242 -3.72 14.56 -6.19
N CYS A 243 -2.90 13.63 -6.66
CA CYS A 243 -2.43 13.65 -8.04
C CYS A 243 -3.45 12.96 -8.95
N GLY A 244 -4.21 13.76 -9.69
CA GLY A 244 -5.22 13.29 -10.64
C GLY A 244 -4.62 12.80 -11.97
N THR A 245 -3.48 13.37 -12.38
CA THR A 245 -2.71 12.81 -13.50
C THR A 245 -2.13 11.46 -13.14
N THR A 246 -2.23 10.51 -14.06
CA THR A 246 -1.79 9.12 -13.87
C THR A 246 -1.11 8.62 -15.14
N VAL A 247 -0.35 7.53 -15.02
CA VAL A 247 0.21 6.85 -16.19
C VAL A 247 -0.85 5.99 -16.87
N ASP A 248 -0.66 5.74 -18.16
CA ASP A 248 -1.41 4.71 -18.87
C ASP A 248 -0.75 3.35 -18.62
N ALA A 249 -1.55 2.30 -18.57
CA ALA A 249 -1.08 0.92 -18.45
C ALA A 249 -1.51 0.12 -19.66
N VAL A 250 -0.52 -0.43 -20.39
CA VAL A 250 -0.75 -1.22 -21.60
C VAL A 250 -0.32 -2.66 -21.34
N GLU A 251 -1.19 -3.61 -21.66
CA GLU A 251 -0.84 -5.02 -21.62
C GLU A 251 0.13 -5.39 -22.75
N THR A 252 1.13 -6.17 -22.41
CA THR A 252 2.13 -6.70 -23.34
C THR A 252 2.28 -8.20 -23.13
N LYS A 253 2.91 -8.89 -24.09
CA LYS A 253 3.20 -10.33 -23.99
C LYS A 253 4.04 -10.77 -22.77
N TYR A 254 4.67 -9.83 -22.06
CA TYR A 254 5.49 -10.12 -20.87
C TYR A 254 4.98 -9.41 -19.60
N GLY A 255 3.75 -8.90 -19.61
CA GLY A 255 3.14 -8.19 -18.48
C GLY A 255 2.71 -6.76 -18.84
N THR A 256 2.61 -5.88 -17.85
CA THR A 256 2.12 -4.51 -18.03
C THR A 256 3.27 -3.52 -18.23
N ARG A 257 3.13 -2.64 -19.22
CA ARG A 257 4.05 -1.52 -19.47
C ARG A 257 3.33 -0.19 -19.19
N TYR A 258 3.99 0.70 -18.46
CA TYR A 258 3.48 2.06 -18.25
C TYR A 258 3.91 3.00 -19.38
N GLU A 259 2.97 3.83 -19.83
CA GLU A 259 3.14 4.81 -20.91
C GLU A 259 2.41 6.13 -20.58
N GLY A 260 2.41 7.07 -21.53
CA GLY A 260 1.77 8.38 -21.35
C GLY A 260 2.60 9.32 -20.47
N ARG A 261 2.01 9.83 -19.39
CA ARG A 261 2.61 10.83 -18.47
C ARG A 261 3.57 10.20 -17.45
N VAL A 262 4.55 9.42 -17.91
CA VAL A 262 5.48 8.65 -17.05
C VAL A 262 6.30 9.50 -16.08
N GLU A 263 6.39 10.81 -16.31
CA GLU A 263 7.04 11.79 -15.46
C GLU A 263 6.41 11.87 -14.07
N VAL A 264 5.10 11.58 -13.96
CA VAL A 264 4.37 11.53 -12.69
C VAL A 264 4.93 10.47 -11.73
N LEU A 265 5.60 9.43 -12.25
CA LEU A 265 6.28 8.41 -11.43
C LEU A 265 7.46 8.99 -10.65
N ASN A 266 8.00 10.14 -11.08
CA ASN A 266 9.02 10.91 -10.36
C ASN A 266 8.45 12.08 -9.55
N GLY A 267 7.12 12.21 -9.55
CA GLY A 267 6.36 13.18 -8.78
C GLY A 267 6.20 14.55 -9.45
N VAL A 268 5.00 15.10 -9.30
CA VAL A 268 4.59 16.44 -9.71
C VAL A 268 4.93 17.45 -8.60
N PRO A 269 5.74 18.48 -8.88
CA PRO A 269 6.01 19.55 -7.95
C PRO A 269 4.89 20.58 -7.93
N TYR A 270 4.61 21.13 -6.75
CA TYR A 270 3.62 22.18 -6.57
C TYR A 270 3.95 23.06 -5.36
N ILE A 271 3.22 24.16 -5.23
CA ILE A 271 3.23 25.05 -4.07
C ILE A 271 1.84 25.05 -3.47
N ILE A 272 1.74 24.88 -2.15
CA ILE A 272 0.49 25.00 -1.39
C ILE A 272 0.58 26.15 -0.40
N GLU A 273 -0.50 26.93 -0.27
CA GLU A 273 -0.57 28.07 0.64
C GLU A 273 -2.00 28.23 1.15
N VAL A 274 -2.17 28.53 2.44
CA VAL A 274 -3.47 28.81 3.07
C VAL A 274 -3.50 30.26 3.54
N LYS A 275 -4.56 31.01 3.25
CA LYS A 275 -4.74 32.43 3.63
C LYS A 275 -6.10 32.73 4.20
#